data_AF-A0A2M7DL88-F1
#
_entry.id   AF-A0A2M7DL88-F1
#
_cell.length_a   1.000
_cell.length_b   1.000
_cell.length_c   1.000
_cell.angle_alpha   90.00
_cell.angle_beta   90.00
_cell.angle_gamma   90.00
#
_symmetry.space_group_name_H-M   'P 1'
#
loop_
_entity.id
_entity.type
_entity.pdbx_description
1 polymer ?
#
loop_
_entity_poly.entity_id
_entity_poly.type
_entity_poly.pdbx_seq_one_letter_code
_entity_poly.pdbx_strand_id
1 'polypeptide(L)'
;MKQLFLLGLAIVLFTACDQKDTRYTQQSPEIDTYKKSMDDYKNMNWEGMSIHYADTAKIANNVIEEKAVSIAEVIKKNKDDAAMFDWKVEKEEYEMVVTDKGETWVNFWGLWKGTMKSTNKVYDIPFHLTARFINGKIVKEYGYWNNAEIVTDLLKAESETDNSEVKEE
;
A
#
# COMPACT_ATOMS: atom_id res chain seq x y z
N MET A 1 -33.18 -7.94 -50.00
CA MET A 1 -33.67 -8.43 -48.68
C MET A 1 -32.68 -9.36 -47.97
N LYS A 2 -32.15 -10.43 -48.59
CA LYS A 2 -31.15 -11.32 -47.94
C LYS A 2 -29.85 -10.62 -47.50
N GLN A 3 -29.39 -9.65 -48.30
CA GLN A 3 -28.18 -8.85 -48.01
C GLN A 3 -28.35 -7.92 -46.79
N LEU A 4 -29.56 -7.38 -46.57
CA LEU A 4 -29.88 -6.53 -45.41
C LEU A 4 -29.96 -7.35 -44.11
N PHE A 5 -30.43 -8.60 -44.22
CA PHE A 5 -30.52 -9.52 -43.09
C PHE A 5 -29.11 -9.94 -42.61
N LEU A 6 -28.20 -10.20 -43.54
CA LEU A 6 -26.80 -10.51 -43.24
C LEU A 6 -26.06 -9.32 -42.60
N LEU A 7 -26.34 -8.09 -43.05
CA LEU A 7 -25.74 -6.89 -42.50
C LEU A 7 -26.22 -6.62 -41.06
N GLY A 8 -27.51 -6.83 -40.78
CA GLY A 8 -28.06 -6.73 -39.43
C GLY A 8 -27.47 -7.78 -38.47
N LEU A 9 -27.28 -9.01 -38.94
CA LEU A 9 -26.69 -10.09 -38.15
C LEU A 9 -25.21 -9.82 -37.83
N ALA A 10 -24.47 -9.23 -38.77
CA ALA A 10 -23.07 -8.83 -38.56
C ALA A 10 -22.94 -7.76 -37.46
N ILE A 11 -23.82 -6.76 -37.43
CA ILE A 11 -23.80 -5.71 -36.40
C ILE A 11 -24.05 -6.29 -35.00
N VAL A 12 -24.99 -7.21 -34.86
CA VAL A 12 -25.29 -7.88 -33.57
C VAL A 12 -24.11 -8.75 -33.10
N LEU A 13 -23.38 -9.40 -34.01
CA LEU A 13 -22.20 -10.19 -33.69
C LEU A 13 -21.03 -9.34 -33.15
N PHE A 14 -20.88 -8.09 -33.61
CA PHE A 14 -19.84 -7.18 -33.09
C PHE A 14 -20.18 -6.59 -31.71
N THR A 15 -21.47 -6.45 -31.36
CA THR A 15 -21.90 -6.00 -30.03
C THR A 15 -21.95 -7.12 -29.00
N ALA A 16 -21.99 -8.39 -29.44
CA ALA A 16 -22.02 -9.57 -28.59
C ALA A 16 -20.63 -10.10 -28.19
N CYS A 17 -19.55 -9.44 -28.65
CA CYS A 17 -18.26 -9.53 -27.97
C CYS A 17 -18.42 -8.80 -26.63
N ASP A 18 -18.99 -9.51 -25.65
CA ASP A 18 -19.05 -9.08 -24.27
C ASP A 18 -17.69 -8.50 -23.89
N GLN A 19 -17.68 -7.25 -23.43
CA GLN A 19 -16.56 -6.72 -22.67
C GLN A 19 -16.44 -7.64 -21.46
N LYS A 20 -15.54 -8.62 -21.53
CA LYS A 20 -15.21 -9.42 -20.35
C LYS A 20 -14.85 -8.42 -19.27
N ASP A 21 -15.62 -8.40 -18.19
CA ASP A 21 -15.31 -7.58 -17.02
C ASP A 21 -13.84 -7.85 -16.67
N THR A 22 -12.99 -6.84 -16.80
CA THR A 22 -11.57 -6.98 -16.48
C THR A 22 -11.45 -7.21 -14.97
N ARG A 23 -11.39 -8.48 -14.58
CA ARG A 23 -11.28 -8.91 -13.17
C ARG A 23 -9.89 -8.74 -12.61
N TYR A 24 -8.88 -8.67 -13.47
CA TYR A 24 -7.47 -8.55 -13.14
C TYR A 24 -6.77 -7.68 -14.18
N THR A 25 -5.90 -6.77 -13.73
CA THR A 25 -5.00 -6.01 -14.59
C THR A 25 -3.76 -5.57 -13.82
N GLN A 26 -2.65 -5.36 -14.53
CA GLN A 26 -1.46 -4.67 -14.00
C GLN A 26 -1.39 -3.21 -14.47
N GLN A 27 -2.42 -2.75 -15.15
CA GLN A 27 -2.54 -1.40 -15.72
C GLN A 27 -3.93 -0.85 -15.41
N SER A 28 -3.99 0.17 -14.54
CA SER A 28 -5.23 0.89 -14.26
C SER A 28 -4.93 2.29 -13.68
N PRO A 29 -5.87 3.24 -13.79
CA PRO A 29 -5.76 4.55 -13.13
C PRO A 29 -5.61 4.46 -11.60
N GLU A 30 -6.20 3.43 -10.97
CA GLU A 30 -6.07 3.16 -9.54
C GLU A 30 -4.64 2.76 -9.18
N ILE A 31 -4.01 1.89 -9.98
CA ILE A 31 -2.58 1.55 -9.81
C ILE A 31 -1.71 2.80 -9.96
N ASP A 32 -1.99 3.65 -10.95
CA ASP A 32 -1.23 4.90 -11.16
C ASP A 32 -1.38 5.86 -9.98
N THR A 33 -2.57 5.93 -9.39
CA THR A 33 -2.84 6.72 -8.19
C THR A 33 -2.09 6.15 -6.99
N TYR A 34 -2.09 4.84 -6.82
CA TYR A 34 -1.41 4.18 -5.72
C TYR A 34 0.12 4.33 -5.81
N LYS A 35 0.70 4.23 -7.01
CA LYS A 35 2.11 4.53 -7.27
C LYS A 35 2.47 5.97 -6.87
N LYS A 36 1.64 6.95 -7.21
CA LYS A 36 1.85 8.35 -6.77
C LYS A 36 1.82 8.49 -5.25
N SER A 37 0.86 7.84 -4.59
CA SER A 37 0.81 7.82 -3.12
C SER A 37 2.08 7.20 -2.51
N MET A 38 2.59 6.13 -3.12
CA MET A 38 3.84 5.49 -2.68
C MET A 38 5.07 6.34 -2.99
N ASP A 39 5.09 7.05 -4.11
CA ASP A 39 6.15 8.01 -4.43
C ASP A 39 6.14 9.17 -3.43
N ASP A 40 4.97 9.67 -3.04
CA ASP A 40 4.84 10.67 -1.99
C ASP A 40 5.38 10.16 -0.65
N TYR A 41 5.06 8.90 -0.26
CA TYR A 41 5.65 8.27 0.92
C TYR A 41 7.19 8.17 0.84
N LYS A 42 7.73 7.66 -0.28
CA LYS A 42 9.18 7.51 -0.49
C LYS A 42 9.92 8.85 -0.43
N ASN A 43 9.27 9.93 -0.84
CA ASN A 43 9.82 11.29 -0.82
C ASN A 43 9.43 12.11 0.42
N MET A 44 8.79 11.48 1.41
CA MET A 44 8.30 12.14 2.63
C MET A 44 7.33 13.32 2.37
N ASN A 45 6.64 13.30 1.23
CA ASN A 45 5.62 14.28 0.86
C ASN A 45 4.29 13.92 1.51
N TRP A 46 4.17 14.18 2.82
CA TRP A 46 3.01 13.77 3.61
C TRP A 46 1.70 14.43 3.17
N GLU A 47 1.76 15.71 2.78
CA GLU A 47 0.60 16.42 2.25
C GLU A 47 0.15 15.79 0.93
N GLY A 48 1.08 15.55 0.00
CA GLY A 48 0.81 14.85 -1.25
C GLY A 48 0.23 13.45 -1.02
N MET A 49 0.80 12.68 -0.09
CA MET A 49 0.31 11.33 0.23
C MET A 49 -1.17 11.39 0.67
N SER A 50 -1.52 12.34 1.53
CA SER A 50 -2.87 12.45 2.10
C SER A 50 -3.96 12.67 1.05
N ILE A 51 -3.64 13.38 -0.04
CA ILE A 51 -4.65 13.72 -1.06
C ILE A 51 -5.16 12.50 -1.80
N HIS A 52 -4.45 11.37 -1.81
CA HIS A 52 -4.89 10.15 -2.51
C HIS A 52 -5.93 9.35 -1.74
N TYR A 53 -6.11 9.66 -0.45
CA TYR A 53 -7.07 9.00 0.44
C TYR A 53 -8.37 9.79 0.53
N ALA A 54 -9.47 9.10 0.81
CA ALA A 54 -10.70 9.74 1.25
C ALA A 54 -10.61 10.16 2.72
N ASP A 55 -11.32 11.20 3.13
CA ASP A 55 -11.32 11.68 4.53
C ASP A 55 -11.78 10.60 5.53
N THR A 56 -12.63 9.67 5.07
CA THR A 56 -13.14 8.55 5.86
C THR A 56 -12.33 7.27 5.69
N ALA A 57 -11.13 7.33 5.11
CA ALA A 57 -10.32 6.16 4.86
C ALA A 57 -9.95 5.44 6.16
N LYS A 58 -10.01 4.10 6.13
CA LYS A 58 -9.62 3.24 7.24
C LYS A 58 -8.37 2.44 6.87
N ILE A 59 -7.28 2.65 7.60
CA ILE A 59 -5.99 2.00 7.33
C ILE A 59 -5.63 1.07 8.48
N ALA A 60 -5.49 -0.21 8.17
CA ALA A 60 -5.25 -1.29 9.12
C ALA A 60 -3.88 -1.94 8.85
N ASN A 61 -2.85 -1.33 9.41
CA ASN A 61 -1.46 -1.80 9.30
C ASN A 61 -1.12 -2.74 10.45
N ASN A 62 -0.92 -4.04 10.16
CA ASN A 62 -0.70 -5.12 11.12
C ASN A 62 -1.76 -5.21 12.24
N VAL A 63 -2.98 -4.78 11.95
CA VAL A 63 -4.12 -4.81 12.87
C VAL A 63 -5.40 -5.21 12.13
N ILE A 64 -6.42 -5.62 12.88
CA ILE A 64 -7.77 -5.86 12.35
C ILE A 64 -8.48 -4.53 12.01
N GLU A 65 -9.50 -4.59 11.14
CA GLU A 65 -10.22 -3.41 10.66
C GLU A 65 -10.83 -2.55 11.79
N GLU A 66 -11.24 -3.17 12.88
CA GLU A 66 -11.82 -2.50 14.05
C GLU A 66 -10.82 -1.58 14.76
N LYS A 67 -9.52 -1.80 14.52
CA LYS A 67 -8.42 -0.99 15.03
C LYS A 67 -7.78 -0.12 13.94
N ALA A 68 -8.43 -0.02 12.77
CA ALA A 68 -7.95 0.84 11.71
C ALA A 68 -7.91 2.31 12.15
N VAL A 69 -6.94 3.02 11.62
CA VAL A 69 -6.68 4.43 11.92
C VAL A 69 -6.87 5.29 10.67
N SER A 70 -6.91 6.60 10.86
CA SER A 70 -6.98 7.58 9.78
C SER A 70 -5.63 7.73 9.06
N ILE A 71 -5.65 8.30 7.85
CA ILE A 71 -4.42 8.68 7.13
C ILE A 71 -3.56 9.68 7.92
N ALA A 72 -4.18 10.57 8.71
CA ALA A 72 -3.46 11.52 9.56
C ALA A 72 -2.63 10.80 10.65
N GLU A 73 -3.18 9.76 11.25
CA GLU A 73 -2.48 8.94 12.26
C GLU A 73 -1.37 8.10 11.63
N VAL A 74 -1.59 7.55 10.43
CA VAL A 74 -0.54 6.84 9.66
C VAL A 74 0.61 7.79 9.32
N ILE A 75 0.31 9.00 8.85
CA ILE A 75 1.33 10.02 8.57
C ILE A 75 2.13 10.38 9.82
N LYS A 76 1.47 10.49 10.98
CA LYS A 76 2.17 10.72 12.25
C LYS A 76 3.17 9.60 12.53
N LYS A 77 2.75 8.34 12.42
CA LYS A 77 3.64 7.18 12.59
C LYS A 77 4.77 7.18 11.55
N ASN A 78 4.50 7.48 10.29
CA ASN A 78 5.52 7.53 9.25
C ASN A 78 6.58 8.62 9.52
N LYS A 79 6.19 9.75 10.14
CA LYS A 79 7.13 10.78 10.58
C LYS A 79 8.03 10.28 11.73
N ASP A 80 7.46 9.54 12.67
CA ASP A 80 8.23 8.91 13.75
C ASP A 80 9.23 7.88 13.17
N ASP A 81 8.77 7.04 12.24
CA ASP A 81 9.62 6.07 11.53
C ASP A 81 10.73 6.79 10.70
N ALA A 82 10.42 7.92 10.07
CA ALA A 82 11.41 8.72 9.34
C ALA A 82 12.46 9.40 10.22
N ALA A 83 12.16 9.67 11.49
CA ALA A 83 13.15 10.13 12.44
C ALA A 83 14.16 9.01 12.79
N MET A 84 13.73 7.75 12.73
CA MET A 84 14.55 6.58 13.09
C MET A 84 15.31 5.97 11.91
N PHE A 85 14.77 6.07 10.69
CA PHE A 85 15.28 5.36 9.52
C PHE A 85 15.50 6.28 8.31
N ASP A 86 16.48 5.92 7.49
CA ASP A 86 16.48 6.23 6.05
C ASP A 86 16.03 4.98 5.31
N TRP A 87 15.23 5.09 4.24
CA TRP A 87 14.70 3.90 3.56
C TRP A 87 14.61 4.04 2.05
N LYS A 88 14.46 2.88 1.41
CA LYS A 88 14.06 2.73 0.02
C LYS A 88 13.06 1.58 -0.11
N VAL A 89 12.23 1.65 -1.14
CA VAL A 89 11.36 0.55 -1.53
C VAL A 89 11.88 -0.04 -2.83
N GLU A 90 12.00 -1.35 -2.89
CA GLU A 90 12.50 -2.10 -4.04
C GLU A 90 11.54 -3.24 -4.39
N LYS A 91 11.71 -3.85 -5.58
CA LYS A 91 10.96 -5.02 -6.03
C LYS A 91 9.44 -4.79 -5.99
N GLU A 92 9.03 -3.60 -6.44
CA GLU A 92 7.65 -3.15 -6.43
C GLU A 92 6.81 -3.87 -7.49
N GLU A 93 5.75 -4.55 -7.07
CA GLU A 93 4.80 -5.24 -7.96
C GLU A 93 3.37 -4.80 -7.64
N TYR A 94 2.63 -4.40 -8.67
CA TYR A 94 1.26 -3.91 -8.53
C TYR A 94 0.31 -4.71 -9.42
N GLU A 95 -0.88 -4.97 -8.88
CA GLU A 95 -2.02 -5.48 -9.64
C GLU A 95 -3.30 -4.85 -9.11
N MET A 96 -4.35 -4.94 -9.92
CA MET A 96 -5.68 -4.51 -9.54
C MET A 96 -6.67 -5.63 -9.85
N VAL A 97 -7.59 -5.86 -8.92
CA VAL A 97 -8.67 -6.84 -9.06
C VAL A 97 -10.04 -6.19 -8.86
N VAL A 98 -11.04 -6.75 -9.53
CA VAL A 98 -12.46 -6.42 -9.31
C VAL A 98 -13.17 -7.63 -8.73
N THR A 99 -13.61 -7.53 -7.48
CA THR A 99 -14.28 -8.65 -6.78
C THR A 99 -15.65 -8.95 -7.36
N ASP A 100 -16.24 -10.10 -7.01
CA ASP A 100 -17.62 -10.46 -7.39
C ASP A 100 -18.66 -9.44 -6.93
N LYS A 101 -18.33 -8.63 -5.90
CA LYS A 101 -19.18 -7.53 -5.40
C LYS A 101 -18.94 -6.21 -6.13
N GLY A 102 -18.11 -6.19 -7.18
CA GLY A 102 -17.76 -4.99 -7.93
C GLY A 102 -16.81 -4.05 -7.19
N GLU A 103 -16.06 -4.55 -6.20
CA GLU A 103 -15.10 -3.72 -5.47
C GLU A 103 -13.75 -3.71 -6.19
N THR A 104 -13.20 -2.53 -6.40
CA THR A 104 -11.85 -2.34 -6.96
C THR A 104 -10.81 -2.34 -5.86
N TRP A 105 -9.83 -3.23 -5.96
CA TRP A 105 -8.71 -3.34 -5.04
C TRP A 105 -7.39 -3.31 -5.80
N VAL A 106 -6.44 -2.53 -5.30
CA VAL A 106 -5.04 -2.54 -5.76
C VAL A 106 -4.23 -3.30 -4.73
N ASN A 107 -3.52 -4.33 -5.18
CA ASN A 107 -2.56 -5.06 -4.36
C ASN A 107 -1.15 -4.60 -4.73
N PHE A 108 -0.32 -4.43 -3.71
CA PHE A 108 1.05 -3.99 -3.84
C PHE A 108 1.95 -4.87 -2.98
N TRP A 109 3.01 -5.40 -3.59
CA TRP A 109 4.09 -6.07 -2.89
C TRP A 109 5.38 -5.31 -3.12
N GLY A 110 6.22 -5.29 -2.09
CA GLY A 110 7.53 -4.67 -2.17
C GLY A 110 8.46 -5.14 -1.07
N LEU A 111 9.69 -4.67 -1.17
CA LEU A 111 10.73 -4.81 -0.16
C LEU A 111 11.04 -3.43 0.40
N TRP A 112 10.71 -3.21 1.66
CA TRP A 112 11.16 -2.03 2.39
C TRP A 112 12.55 -2.30 2.95
N LYS A 113 13.54 -1.52 2.53
CA LYS A 113 14.92 -1.60 3.00
C LYS A 113 15.24 -0.34 3.80
N GLY A 114 15.27 -0.45 5.12
CA GLY A 114 15.51 0.66 6.04
C GLY A 114 16.83 0.54 6.77
N THR A 115 17.57 1.64 6.84
CA THR A 115 18.79 1.80 7.62
C THR A 115 18.48 2.59 8.87
N MET A 116 18.69 1.98 10.04
CA MET A 116 18.50 2.66 11.33
C MET A 116 19.62 3.67 11.55
N LYS A 117 19.24 4.94 11.79
CA LYS A 117 20.18 6.06 11.86
C LYS A 117 21.16 5.97 13.03
N SER A 118 20.74 5.41 14.15
CA SER A 118 21.57 5.29 15.36
C SER A 118 22.65 4.21 15.26
N THR A 119 22.38 3.11 14.56
CA THR A 119 23.26 1.92 14.53
C THR A 119 23.84 1.61 13.15
N ASN A 120 23.34 2.25 12.10
CA ASN A 120 23.58 1.90 10.69
C ASN A 120 23.17 0.46 10.32
N LYS A 121 22.42 -0.24 11.17
CA LYS A 121 21.89 -1.56 10.84
C LYS A 121 20.83 -1.43 9.75
N VAL A 122 20.89 -2.32 8.76
CA VAL A 122 19.92 -2.41 7.65
C VAL A 122 18.92 -3.52 7.93
N TYR A 123 17.64 -3.25 7.67
CA TYR A 123 16.53 -4.18 7.80
C TYR A 123 15.85 -4.36 6.44
N ASP A 124 15.63 -5.62 6.05
CA ASP A 124 15.00 -6.01 4.79
C ASP A 124 13.61 -6.59 5.10
N ILE A 125 12.57 -5.78 4.95
CA ILE A 125 11.21 -6.10 5.36
C ILE A 125 10.32 -6.26 4.11
N PRO A 126 9.98 -7.49 3.71
CA PRO A 126 8.95 -7.68 2.70
C PRO A 126 7.59 -7.26 3.26
N PHE A 127 6.77 -6.65 2.41
CA PHE A 127 5.44 -6.22 2.78
C PHE A 127 4.41 -6.49 1.69
N HIS A 128 3.15 -6.50 2.10
CA HIS A 128 1.99 -6.50 1.22
C HIS A 128 1.01 -5.43 1.69
N LEU A 129 0.59 -4.56 0.76
CA LEU A 129 -0.51 -3.63 0.95
C LEU A 129 -1.66 -3.98 0.01
N THR A 130 -2.90 -3.85 0.48
CA THR A 130 -4.09 -3.96 -0.36
C THR A 130 -5.05 -2.81 -0.08
N ALA A 131 -5.33 -2.01 -1.11
CA ALA A 131 -6.03 -0.76 -1.03
C ALA A 131 -7.32 -0.79 -1.87
N ARG A 132 -8.45 -0.50 -1.24
CA ARG A 132 -9.75 -0.37 -1.90
C ARG A 132 -9.94 1.03 -2.45
N PHE A 133 -10.37 1.09 -3.70
CA PHE A 133 -10.67 2.35 -4.39
C PHE A 133 -12.16 2.58 -4.57
N ILE A 134 -12.59 3.83 -4.37
CA ILE A 134 -13.91 4.36 -4.78
C ILE A 134 -13.67 5.74 -5.37
N ASN A 135 -14.17 5.98 -6.58
CA ASN A 135 -14.05 7.27 -7.28
C ASN A 135 -12.60 7.78 -7.35
N GLY A 136 -11.63 6.88 -7.58
CA GLY A 136 -10.21 7.21 -7.67
C GLY A 136 -9.53 7.56 -6.34
N LYS A 137 -10.20 7.39 -5.19
CA LYS A 137 -9.64 7.60 -3.85
C LYS A 137 -9.52 6.30 -3.09
N ILE A 138 -8.48 6.19 -2.26
CA ILE A 138 -8.30 5.08 -1.33
C ILE A 138 -9.27 5.27 -0.16
N VAL A 139 -10.19 4.32 0.03
CA VAL A 139 -11.17 4.36 1.13
C VAL A 139 -10.88 3.35 2.24
N LYS A 140 -10.02 2.38 1.95
CA LYS A 140 -9.62 1.35 2.90
C LYS A 140 -8.27 0.79 2.48
N GLU A 141 -7.40 0.50 3.44
CA GLU A 141 -6.12 -0.15 3.17
C GLU A 141 -5.78 -1.13 4.29
N TYR A 142 -5.21 -2.26 3.91
CA TYR A 142 -4.56 -3.18 4.84
C TYR A 142 -3.08 -3.29 4.49
N GLY A 143 -2.24 -3.30 5.52
CA GLY A 143 -0.81 -3.48 5.37
C GLY A 143 -0.29 -4.59 6.27
N TYR A 144 0.58 -5.44 5.73
CA TYR A 144 1.16 -6.57 6.45
C TYR A 144 2.67 -6.66 6.23
N TRP A 145 3.41 -6.73 7.32
CA TRP A 145 4.87 -6.88 7.32
C TRP A 145 5.38 -7.33 8.69
N ASN A 146 6.59 -7.88 8.76
CA ASN A 146 7.18 -8.38 10.00
C ASN A 146 8.17 -7.38 10.62
N ASN A 147 7.82 -6.83 11.79
CA ASN A 147 8.66 -5.90 12.56
C ASN A 147 9.47 -6.56 13.70
N ALA A 148 9.39 -7.88 13.86
CA ALA A 148 9.94 -8.55 15.04
C ALA A 148 11.45 -8.32 15.24
N GLU A 149 12.23 -8.25 14.15
CA GLU A 149 13.67 -8.00 14.23
C GLU A 149 13.96 -6.60 14.77
N ILE A 150 13.30 -5.56 14.24
CA ILE A 150 13.45 -4.18 14.73
C ILE A 150 13.12 -4.12 16.22
N VAL A 151 11.98 -4.69 16.63
CA VAL A 151 11.56 -4.68 18.04
C VAL A 151 12.57 -5.40 18.93
N THR A 152 13.08 -6.55 18.48
CA THR A 152 14.07 -7.34 19.22
C THR A 152 15.36 -6.54 19.45
N ASP A 153 15.82 -5.82 18.45
CA ASP A 153 17.06 -5.06 18.55
C ASP A 153 16.91 -3.78 19.38
N LEU A 154 15.76 -3.11 19.29
CA LEU A 154 15.46 -1.96 20.15
C LEU A 154 15.44 -2.38 21.63
N LEU A 155 14.79 -3.49 21.97
CA LEU A 155 14.77 -4.01 23.34
C LEU A 155 16.16 -4.39 23.86
N LYS A 156 17.03 -4.95 23.00
CA LYS A 156 18.42 -5.23 23.37
C LYS A 156 19.18 -3.94 23.67
N ALA A 157 19.07 -2.94 22.80
CA ALA A 157 19.75 -1.65 22.97
C ALA A 157 19.33 -0.92 24.27
N GLU A 158 18.03 -0.96 24.60
CA GLU A 158 17.50 -0.43 25.87
C GLU A 158 18.12 -1.18 27.06
N SER A 159 18.13 -2.52 27.04
CA SER A 159 18.70 -3.32 28.13
C SER A 159 20.21 -3.14 28.34
N GLU A 160 20.95 -2.85 27.27
CA GLU A 160 22.39 -2.59 27.33
C GLU A 160 22.68 -1.20 27.91
N THR A 161 21.81 -0.23 27.63
CA THR A 161 21.89 1.14 28.17
C THR A 161 21.61 1.14 29.67
N ASP A 162 20.52 0.50 30.12
CA ASP A 162 20.17 0.38 31.54
C ASP A 162 21.30 -0.29 32.36
N ASN A 163 21.91 -1.34 31.82
CA ASN A 163 23.02 -2.04 32.49
C ASN A 163 24.33 -1.24 32.52
N SER A 164 24.50 -0.26 31.62
CA SER A 164 25.66 0.62 31.61
C SER A 164 25.53 1.74 32.65
N GLU A 165 24.33 2.30 32.81
CA GLU A 165 24.06 3.34 33.82
C GLU A 165 24.17 2.80 35.26
N VAL A 166 23.70 1.56 35.51
CA VAL A 166 23.79 0.92 36.85
C VAL A 166 25.24 0.57 37.24
N LYS A 167 26.17 0.46 36.29
CA LYS A 167 27.59 0.17 36.57
C LYS A 167 28.45 1.41 36.80
N GLU A 168 27.92 2.60 36.52
CA GLU A 168 28.60 3.88 36.72
C GLU A 168 28.22 4.57 38.05
N GLU A 169 27.28 4.00 38.82
CA GLU A 169 26.97 4.36 40.24
C GLU A 169 27.70 3.45 41.25
#